data_AF-A0A817IN86-F1
#
_entry.id   AF-A0A817IN86-F1
#
_cell.length_a   1.000
_cell.length_b   1.000
_cell.length_c   1.000
_cell.angle_alpha   90.00
_cell.angle_beta   90.00
_cell.angle_gamma   90.00
#
_symmetry.space_group_name_H-M   'P 1'
#
loop_
_entity.id
_entity.type
_entity.pdbx_description
1 polymer ?
#
loop_
_entity_poly.entity_id
_entity_poly.type
_entity_poly.pdbx_seq_one_letter_code
_entity_poly.pdbx_strand_id
1 'polypeptide(L)'
;MNADSDDQKIVKDIVNKTVSRVCRRDNERNRQLQNRNEKKKSRNNVHNETSILKLSRQSNWLKKKTSHNVSFRVNENERLRKCYHNKYQNNTDFRNNEKARSNLHVRMKYHADSNVREKIKSHSKKDSFQKYHNDKIFCEKTKIQSRNNSFRKYHSNTTFRNKIKTKSKIHILNKYHDNSDFRNQLKTKSKIHVLNKYHNNLNFRNQYKAHSKKRVSKKYKSDPMIRMKTIERAMNWYRKNNTLMRQNSRRLYNQCKRILKKYNAIQNHKCIFKHRNLYMNNLNRFRQITKEGPDYVCISCRLALFRNQVIPFVEEKYIKQTMSDEIKKHIQSYFMYSSSRELKWICKSCSDKIKKRQMPSRA
;
A
#
# COMPACT_ATOMS: atom_id res chain seq x y z
N MET A 1 7.99 -114.58 57.75
CA MET A 1 8.12 -113.34 58.52
C MET A 1 7.86 -112.16 57.58
N ASN A 2 6.67 -111.58 57.63
CA ASN A 2 6.31 -110.29 57.02
C ASN A 2 5.27 -109.66 57.95
N ALA A 3 5.72 -109.25 59.14
CA ALA A 3 4.87 -108.61 60.15
C ALA A 3 4.60 -107.11 59.83
N ASP A 4 5.21 -106.56 58.76
CA ASP A 4 5.03 -105.18 58.31
C ASP A 4 3.70 -104.90 57.56
N SER A 5 2.82 -105.91 57.41
CA SER A 5 1.60 -105.79 56.58
C SER A 5 0.41 -105.11 57.29
N ASP A 6 0.23 -105.32 58.60
CA ASP A 6 -0.98 -104.87 59.29
C ASP A 6 -0.86 -103.43 59.83
N ASP A 7 0.32 -103.03 60.28
CA ASP A 7 0.58 -101.64 60.70
C ASP A 7 0.51 -100.67 59.51
N GLN A 8 0.98 -101.08 58.33
CA GLN A 8 0.81 -100.30 57.10
C GLN A 8 -0.67 -100.14 56.72
N LYS A 9 -1.51 -101.14 56.99
CA LYS A 9 -2.94 -101.08 56.70
C LYS A 9 -3.67 -100.12 57.64
N ILE A 10 -3.33 -100.14 58.93
CA ILE A 10 -3.89 -99.23 59.94
C ILE A 10 -3.46 -97.79 59.64
N VAL A 11 -2.18 -97.55 59.34
CA VAL A 11 -1.68 -96.22 58.98
C VAL A 11 -2.36 -95.72 57.71
N LYS A 12 -2.52 -96.57 56.69
CA LYS A 12 -3.20 -96.20 55.44
C LYS A 12 -4.68 -95.87 55.67
N ASP A 13 -5.36 -96.58 56.57
CA ASP A 13 -6.75 -96.32 56.90
C ASP A 13 -6.93 -95.04 57.73
N ILE A 14 -6.01 -94.77 58.67
CA ILE A 14 -5.97 -93.51 59.41
C ILE A 14 -5.68 -92.35 58.46
N VAL A 15 -4.70 -92.47 57.57
CA VAL A 15 -4.38 -91.45 56.56
C VAL A 15 -5.58 -91.22 55.65
N ASN A 16 -6.23 -92.27 55.14
CA ASN A 16 -7.41 -92.13 54.29
C ASN A 16 -8.60 -91.48 55.02
N LYS A 17 -8.88 -91.86 56.27
CA LYS A 17 -9.92 -91.22 57.09
C LYS A 17 -9.59 -89.75 57.38
N THR A 18 -8.32 -89.44 57.63
CA THR A 18 -7.88 -88.07 57.92
C THR A 18 -7.94 -87.20 56.67
N VAL A 19 -7.43 -87.70 55.54
CA VAL A 19 -7.53 -87.03 54.23
C VAL A 19 -8.99 -86.84 53.83
N SER A 20 -9.83 -87.87 53.97
CA SER A 20 -11.27 -87.78 53.67
C SER A 20 -11.99 -86.75 54.56
N ARG A 21 -11.65 -86.67 55.85
CA ARG A 21 -12.18 -85.63 56.76
C ARG A 21 -11.71 -84.23 56.38
N VAL A 22 -10.44 -84.06 56.00
CA VAL A 22 -9.89 -82.78 55.54
C VAL A 22 -10.55 -82.36 54.23
N CYS A 23 -10.64 -83.25 53.24
CA CYS A 23 -11.32 -83.00 51.97
C CYS A 23 -12.80 -82.67 52.15
N ARG A 24 -13.52 -83.37 53.04
CA ARG A 24 -14.92 -83.03 53.37
C ARG A 24 -15.04 -81.65 54.00
N ARG A 25 -14.18 -81.30 54.98
CA ARG A 25 -14.18 -79.96 55.57
C ARG A 25 -13.86 -78.89 54.55
N ASP A 26 -12.92 -79.14 53.66
CA ASP A 26 -12.52 -78.15 52.65
C ASP A 26 -13.61 -77.96 51.59
N ASN A 27 -14.26 -79.04 51.15
CA ASN A 27 -15.45 -78.96 50.30
C ASN A 27 -16.62 -78.23 50.98
N GLU A 28 -16.89 -78.50 52.25
CA GLU A 28 -17.93 -77.80 53.02
C GLU A 28 -17.62 -76.30 53.10
N ARG A 29 -16.34 -75.96 53.35
CA ARG A 29 -15.87 -74.57 53.42
C ARG A 29 -16.00 -73.87 52.06
N ASN A 30 -15.64 -74.54 50.98
CA ASN A 30 -15.78 -74.03 49.61
C ASN A 30 -17.24 -73.84 49.22
N ARG A 31 -18.12 -74.77 49.59
CA ARG A 31 -19.57 -74.65 49.37
C ARG A 31 -20.17 -73.48 50.16
N GLN A 32 -19.76 -73.28 51.41
CA GLN A 32 -20.17 -72.13 52.21
C GLN A 32 -19.66 -70.80 51.63
N LEU A 33 -18.43 -70.77 51.10
CA LEU A 33 -17.87 -69.61 50.40
C LEU A 33 -18.65 -69.27 49.12
N GLN A 34 -18.97 -70.28 48.29
CA GLN A 34 -19.81 -70.10 47.11
C GLN A 34 -21.19 -69.53 47.49
N ASN A 35 -21.86 -70.13 48.48
CA ASN A 35 -23.16 -69.63 48.96
C ASN A 35 -23.09 -68.19 49.50
N ARG A 36 -22.00 -67.81 50.18
CA ARG A 36 -21.79 -66.42 50.65
C ARG A 36 -21.57 -65.46 49.48
N ASN A 37 -20.82 -65.87 48.47
CA ASN A 37 -20.56 -65.06 47.29
C ASN A 37 -21.81 -64.86 46.43
N GLU A 38 -22.64 -65.89 46.27
CA GLU A 38 -23.93 -65.79 45.58
C GLU A 38 -24.90 -64.87 46.33
N LYS A 39 -24.99 -64.99 47.67
CA LYS A 39 -25.79 -64.06 48.50
C LYS A 39 -25.29 -62.62 48.43
N LYS A 40 -23.97 -62.38 48.30
CA LYS A 40 -23.42 -61.04 48.09
C LYS A 40 -23.76 -60.49 46.70
N LYS A 41 -23.66 -61.31 45.65
CA LYS A 41 -24.03 -60.92 44.28
C LYS A 41 -25.51 -60.57 44.18
N SER A 42 -26.40 -61.37 44.77
CA SER A 42 -27.85 -61.09 44.75
C SER A 42 -28.20 -59.81 45.50
N ARG A 43 -27.60 -59.55 46.68
CA ARG A 43 -27.79 -58.29 47.42
C ARG A 43 -27.32 -57.07 46.63
N ASN A 44 -26.18 -57.14 45.94
CA ASN A 44 -25.67 -56.04 45.13
C ASN A 44 -26.55 -55.79 43.90
N ASN A 45 -27.08 -56.83 43.26
CA ASN A 45 -28.02 -56.66 42.14
C ASN A 45 -29.31 -55.98 42.58
N VAL A 46 -29.92 -56.42 43.68
CA VAL A 46 -31.14 -55.80 44.22
C VAL A 46 -30.89 -54.33 44.62
N HIS A 47 -29.72 -54.03 45.21
CA HIS A 47 -29.36 -52.65 45.55
C HIS A 47 -29.15 -51.76 44.32
N ASN A 48 -28.55 -52.30 43.24
CA ASN A 48 -28.37 -51.58 41.99
C ASN A 48 -29.70 -51.36 41.27
N GLU A 49 -30.56 -52.37 41.17
CA GLU A 49 -31.88 -52.24 40.56
C GLU A 49 -32.77 -51.22 41.29
N THR A 50 -32.77 -51.26 42.62
CA THR A 50 -33.51 -50.26 43.42
C THR A 50 -32.93 -48.84 43.28
N SER A 51 -31.61 -48.70 43.13
CA SER A 51 -30.96 -47.41 42.88
C SER A 51 -31.27 -46.86 41.49
N ILE A 52 -31.23 -47.71 40.46
CA ILE A 52 -31.60 -47.35 39.08
C ILE A 52 -33.07 -46.91 39.01
N LEU A 53 -33.97 -47.66 39.66
CA LEU A 53 -35.39 -47.29 39.74
C LEU A 53 -35.61 -45.97 40.48
N LYS A 54 -34.87 -45.69 41.56
CA LYS A 54 -34.93 -44.40 42.27
C LYS A 54 -34.47 -43.25 41.37
N LEU A 55 -33.34 -43.39 40.67
CA LEU A 55 -32.84 -42.37 39.74
C LEU A 55 -33.81 -42.14 38.56
N SER A 56 -34.41 -43.20 38.03
CA SER A 56 -35.41 -43.10 36.97
C SER A 56 -36.67 -42.37 37.44
N ARG A 57 -37.18 -42.70 38.64
CA ARG A 57 -38.32 -41.99 39.26
C ARG A 57 -38.01 -40.52 39.52
N GLN A 58 -36.81 -40.20 40.03
CA GLN A 58 -36.36 -38.82 40.23
C GLN A 58 -36.26 -38.05 38.91
N SER A 59 -35.70 -38.66 37.87
CA SER A 59 -35.62 -38.06 36.53
C SER A 59 -37.01 -37.76 35.96
N ASN A 60 -37.93 -38.72 36.06
CA ASN A 60 -39.30 -38.55 35.59
C ASN A 60 -40.08 -37.49 36.40
N TRP A 61 -39.88 -37.44 37.71
CA TRP A 61 -40.47 -36.39 38.55
C TRP A 61 -39.93 -35.01 38.18
N LEU A 62 -38.61 -34.87 37.99
CA LEU A 62 -37.98 -33.63 37.54
C LEU A 62 -38.54 -33.21 36.18
N LYS A 63 -38.60 -34.12 35.19
CA LYS A 63 -39.19 -33.85 33.88
C LYS A 63 -40.63 -33.35 33.98
N LYS A 64 -41.48 -34.02 34.77
CA LYS A 64 -42.88 -33.61 34.98
C LYS A 64 -42.97 -32.22 35.62
N LYS A 65 -42.17 -31.97 36.67
CA LYS A 65 -42.14 -30.69 37.39
C LYS A 65 -41.64 -29.56 36.51
N THR A 66 -40.60 -29.78 35.69
CA THR A 66 -40.11 -28.78 34.75
C THR A 66 -41.07 -28.56 33.59
N SER A 67 -41.74 -29.59 33.08
CA SER A 67 -42.62 -29.45 31.92
C SER A 67 -43.94 -28.75 32.23
N HIS A 68 -44.53 -29.00 33.42
CA HIS A 68 -45.88 -28.54 33.75
C HIS A 68 -45.93 -27.34 34.70
N ASN A 69 -44.81 -27.00 35.36
CA ASN A 69 -44.77 -25.89 36.31
C ASN A 69 -43.88 -24.74 35.77
N VAL A 70 -44.52 -23.83 35.04
CA VAL A 70 -43.87 -22.64 34.45
C VAL A 70 -43.19 -21.79 35.52
N SER A 71 -43.81 -21.61 36.69
CA SER A 71 -43.25 -20.85 37.81
C SER A 71 -41.94 -21.47 38.31
N PHE A 72 -41.90 -22.80 38.45
CA PHE A 72 -40.67 -23.51 38.81
C PHE A 72 -39.55 -23.31 37.77
N ARG A 73 -39.88 -23.37 36.47
CA ARG A 73 -38.91 -23.09 35.38
C ARG A 73 -38.37 -21.68 35.42
N VAL A 74 -39.22 -20.68 35.61
CA VAL A 74 -38.82 -19.27 35.68
C VAL A 74 -37.89 -19.06 36.88
N ASN A 75 -38.27 -19.56 38.06
CA ASN A 75 -37.47 -19.44 39.27
C ASN A 75 -36.12 -20.16 39.17
N GLU A 76 -36.08 -21.37 38.61
CA GLU A 76 -34.81 -22.10 38.44
C GLU A 76 -33.91 -21.41 37.40
N ASN A 77 -34.46 -20.92 36.29
CA ASN A 77 -33.71 -20.14 35.31
C ASN A 77 -33.15 -18.85 35.93
N GLU A 78 -33.91 -18.18 36.78
CA GLU A 78 -33.43 -16.98 37.46
C GLU A 78 -32.34 -17.30 38.48
N ARG A 79 -32.47 -18.42 39.23
CA ARG A 79 -31.43 -18.92 40.12
C ARG A 79 -30.15 -19.24 39.36
N LEU A 80 -30.25 -19.91 38.20
CA LEU A 80 -29.12 -20.21 37.32
C LEU A 80 -28.48 -18.93 36.77
N ARG A 81 -29.28 -17.93 36.37
CA ARG A 81 -28.79 -16.61 35.93
C ARG A 81 -28.01 -15.90 37.04
N LYS A 82 -28.54 -15.88 38.27
CA LYS A 82 -27.86 -15.29 39.44
C LYS A 82 -26.56 -16.02 39.76
N CYS A 83 -26.57 -17.36 39.75
CA CYS A 83 -25.37 -18.18 39.97
C CYS A 83 -24.30 -17.93 38.89
N TYR A 84 -24.70 -17.89 37.62
CA TYR A 84 -23.80 -17.58 36.50
C TYR A 84 -23.24 -16.16 36.62
N HIS A 85 -24.08 -15.18 36.95
CA HIS A 85 -23.65 -13.79 37.16
C HIS A 85 -22.62 -13.67 38.28
N ASN A 86 -22.88 -14.30 39.43
CA ASN A 86 -21.95 -14.32 40.55
C ASN A 86 -20.63 -15.02 40.19
N LYS A 87 -20.68 -16.15 39.47
CA LYS A 87 -19.47 -16.80 38.95
C LYS A 87 -18.69 -15.89 38.01
N TYR A 88 -19.37 -15.18 37.10
CA TYR A 88 -18.75 -14.29 36.14
C TYR A 88 -18.13 -13.04 36.80
N GLN A 89 -18.73 -12.51 37.86
CA GLN A 89 -18.16 -11.39 38.62
C GLN A 89 -16.95 -11.82 39.46
N ASN A 90 -17.07 -12.93 40.19
CA ASN A 90 -16.13 -13.29 41.24
C ASN A 90 -14.99 -14.22 40.79
N ASN A 91 -15.12 -14.89 39.63
CA ASN A 91 -14.09 -15.79 39.11
C ASN A 91 -13.49 -15.23 37.81
N THR A 92 -12.24 -14.77 37.90
CA THR A 92 -11.47 -14.21 36.79
C THR A 92 -11.26 -15.20 35.66
N ASP A 93 -10.99 -16.47 35.95
CA ASP A 93 -10.69 -17.48 34.95
C ASP A 93 -11.95 -17.88 34.19
N PHE A 94 -13.06 -18.06 34.89
CA PHE A 94 -14.37 -18.29 34.28
C PHE A 94 -14.75 -17.13 33.34
N ARG A 95 -14.55 -15.88 33.79
CA ARG A 95 -14.81 -14.68 32.98
C ARG A 95 -13.92 -14.63 31.74
N ASN A 96 -12.64 -14.96 31.87
CA ASN A 96 -11.71 -14.95 30.74
C ASN A 96 -12.04 -16.06 29.73
N ASN A 97 -12.40 -17.25 30.21
CA ASN A 97 -12.82 -18.37 29.36
C ASN A 97 -14.12 -18.06 28.61
N GLU A 98 -15.12 -17.47 29.28
CA GLU A 98 -16.37 -17.06 28.62
C GLU A 98 -16.14 -15.94 27.59
N LYS A 99 -15.26 -14.97 27.88
CA LYS A 99 -14.82 -13.98 26.89
C LYS A 99 -14.15 -14.63 25.68
N ALA A 100 -13.25 -15.58 25.91
CA ALA A 100 -12.56 -16.30 24.83
C ALA A 100 -13.57 -17.09 23.97
N ARG A 101 -14.52 -17.79 24.61
CA ARG A 101 -15.57 -18.55 23.94
C ARG A 101 -16.51 -17.65 23.12
N SER A 102 -16.93 -16.52 23.69
CA SER A 102 -17.75 -15.52 23.01
C SER A 102 -17.01 -14.91 21.82
N ASN A 103 -15.74 -14.52 22.00
CA ASN A 103 -14.90 -13.98 20.92
C ASN A 103 -14.70 -15.00 19.79
N LEU A 104 -14.51 -16.28 20.12
CA LEU A 104 -14.41 -17.36 19.14
C LEU A 104 -15.72 -17.53 18.37
N HIS A 105 -16.87 -17.51 19.06
CA HIS A 105 -18.18 -17.59 18.41
C HIS A 105 -18.43 -16.40 17.48
N VAL A 106 -18.11 -15.18 17.93
CA VAL A 106 -18.19 -13.97 17.10
C VAL A 106 -17.25 -14.11 15.91
N ARG A 107 -16.03 -14.61 16.09
CA ARG A 107 -15.08 -14.82 14.99
C ARG A 107 -15.60 -15.82 13.97
N MET A 108 -16.15 -16.95 14.41
CA MET A 108 -16.72 -17.95 13.50
C MET A 108 -17.95 -17.41 12.76
N LYS A 109 -18.85 -16.71 13.45
CA LYS A 109 -20.10 -16.21 12.86
C LYS A 109 -19.92 -15.00 11.95
N TYR A 110 -19.00 -14.08 12.29
CA TYR A 110 -18.86 -12.79 11.60
C TYR A 110 -17.61 -12.68 10.72
N HIS A 111 -16.55 -13.46 11.00
CA HIS A 111 -15.30 -13.41 10.25
C HIS A 111 -15.08 -14.60 9.30
N ALA A 112 -15.89 -15.67 9.33
CA ALA A 112 -15.77 -16.75 8.36
C ALA A 112 -16.59 -16.47 7.08
N ASP A 113 -17.78 -15.87 7.21
CA ASP A 113 -18.68 -15.62 6.09
C ASP A 113 -18.54 -14.17 5.57
N SER A 114 -18.05 -14.01 4.34
CA SER A 114 -17.90 -12.70 3.69
C SER A 114 -19.25 -12.02 3.43
N ASN A 115 -20.30 -12.77 3.09
CA ASN A 115 -21.61 -12.25 2.76
C ASN A 115 -22.31 -11.69 4.00
N VAL A 116 -22.23 -12.39 5.14
CA VAL A 116 -22.75 -11.90 6.42
C VAL A 116 -22.02 -10.61 6.84
N ARG A 117 -20.70 -10.56 6.66
CA ARG A 117 -19.90 -9.37 7.00
C ARG A 117 -20.27 -8.16 6.15
N GLU A 118 -20.50 -8.35 4.85
CA GLU A 118 -20.91 -7.26 3.96
C GLU A 118 -22.33 -6.78 4.24
N LYS A 119 -23.27 -7.68 4.54
CA LYS A 119 -24.64 -7.33 4.98
C LYS A 119 -24.63 -6.50 6.27
N ILE A 120 -23.81 -6.88 7.25
CA ILE A 120 -23.72 -6.12 8.51
C ILE A 120 -23.02 -4.78 8.30
N LYS A 121 -21.97 -4.72 7.48
CA LYS A 121 -21.31 -3.45 7.13
C LYS A 121 -22.26 -2.51 6.41
N SER A 122 -23.06 -3.00 5.46
CA SER A 122 -23.99 -2.16 4.71
C SER A 122 -25.13 -1.66 5.60
N HIS A 123 -25.69 -2.52 6.45
CA HIS A 123 -26.72 -2.13 7.42
C HIS A 123 -26.18 -1.14 8.47
N SER A 124 -25.02 -1.43 9.06
CA SER A 124 -24.36 -0.53 10.00
C SER A 124 -24.03 0.83 9.38
N LYS A 125 -23.56 0.88 8.12
CA LYS A 125 -23.33 2.14 7.39
C LYS A 125 -24.64 2.91 7.17
N LYS A 126 -25.72 2.24 6.79
CA LYS A 126 -27.04 2.87 6.62
C LYS A 126 -27.56 3.44 7.95
N ASP A 127 -27.51 2.67 9.02
CA ASP A 127 -27.97 3.08 10.34
C ASP A 127 -27.14 4.22 10.93
N SER A 128 -25.81 4.14 10.80
CA SER A 128 -24.91 5.20 11.26
C SER A 128 -25.07 6.48 10.44
N PHE A 129 -25.27 6.37 9.12
CA PHE A 129 -25.60 7.51 8.28
C PHE A 129 -26.93 8.16 8.70
N GLN A 130 -27.99 7.36 8.89
CA GLN A 130 -29.30 7.84 9.34
C GLN A 130 -29.20 8.57 10.69
N LYS A 131 -28.51 7.98 11.67
CA LYS A 131 -28.34 8.58 13.00
C LYS A 131 -27.47 9.83 13.00
N TYR A 132 -26.40 9.89 12.20
CA TYR A 132 -25.50 11.06 12.20
C TYR A 132 -26.02 12.23 11.36
N HIS A 133 -26.75 11.97 10.27
CA HIS A 133 -27.19 13.02 9.36
C HIS A 133 -28.62 13.50 9.62
N ASN A 134 -29.54 12.61 10.03
CA ASN A 134 -30.95 12.96 10.15
C ASN A 134 -31.36 13.29 11.59
N ASP A 135 -30.68 12.73 12.60
CA ASP A 135 -30.95 13.02 14.01
C ASP A 135 -30.02 14.14 14.53
N LYS A 136 -30.49 15.38 14.42
CA LYS A 136 -29.77 16.57 14.91
C LYS A 136 -29.46 16.49 16.41
N ILE A 137 -30.39 15.94 17.21
CA ILE A 137 -30.25 15.85 18.68
C ILE A 137 -29.13 14.87 19.03
N PHE A 138 -29.09 13.70 18.38
CA PHE A 138 -28.02 12.73 18.55
C PHE A 138 -26.66 13.32 18.14
N CYS A 139 -26.60 14.00 16.99
CA CYS A 139 -25.37 14.63 16.51
C CYS A 139 -24.83 15.68 17.50
N GLU A 140 -25.70 16.53 18.05
CA GLU A 140 -25.33 17.57 19.00
C GLU A 140 -24.88 17.01 20.36
N LYS A 141 -25.60 16.03 20.91
CA LYS A 141 -25.17 15.29 22.12
C LYS A 141 -23.79 14.65 21.93
N THR A 142 -23.56 14.02 20.79
CA THR A 142 -22.29 13.35 20.48
C THR A 142 -21.15 14.37 20.32
N LYS A 143 -21.41 15.53 19.70
CA LYS A 143 -20.43 16.63 19.62
C LYS A 143 -20.05 17.17 20.99
N ILE A 144 -21.03 17.41 21.87
CA ILE A 144 -20.80 17.90 23.23
C ILE A 144 -19.99 16.86 24.01
N GLN A 145 -20.37 15.59 23.96
CA GLN A 145 -19.65 14.51 24.64
C GLN A 145 -18.20 14.38 24.12
N SER A 146 -17.98 14.46 22.81
CA SER A 146 -16.64 14.44 22.21
C SER A 146 -15.80 15.65 22.64
N ARG A 147 -16.40 16.85 22.68
CA ARG A 147 -15.74 18.06 23.21
C ARG A 147 -15.34 17.88 24.67
N ASN A 148 -16.26 17.41 25.51
CA ASN A 148 -15.99 17.20 26.95
C ASN A 148 -14.92 16.13 27.18
N ASN A 149 -14.97 15.03 26.42
CA ASN A 149 -13.95 13.99 26.47
C ASN A 149 -12.58 14.51 25.99
N SER A 150 -12.55 15.30 24.92
CA SER A 150 -11.34 15.92 24.41
C SER A 150 -10.78 16.92 25.43
N PHE A 151 -11.62 17.76 26.03
CA PHE A 151 -11.22 18.68 27.07
C PHE A 151 -10.64 17.94 28.29
N ARG A 152 -11.34 16.91 28.80
CA ARG A 152 -10.85 16.10 29.92
C ARG A 152 -9.51 15.41 29.61
N LYS A 153 -9.39 14.89 28.38
CA LYS A 153 -8.21 14.12 27.97
C LYS A 153 -7.01 15.03 27.68
N TYR A 154 -7.19 16.18 27.04
CA TYR A 154 -6.11 17.04 26.55
C TYR A 154 -5.83 18.28 27.42
N HIS A 155 -6.80 18.77 28.18
CA HIS A 155 -6.64 19.99 29.00
C HIS A 155 -6.47 19.69 30.49
N SER A 156 -7.28 18.83 31.10
CA SER A 156 -7.14 18.53 32.53
C SER A 156 -6.07 17.48 32.85
N ASN A 157 -5.76 16.57 31.93
CA ASN A 157 -4.76 15.52 32.18
C ASN A 157 -3.35 15.97 31.76
N THR A 158 -2.59 16.52 32.72
CA THR A 158 -1.23 17.02 32.53
C THR A 158 -0.24 15.92 32.10
N THR A 159 -0.37 14.70 32.65
CA THR A 159 0.52 13.58 32.33
C THR A 159 0.31 13.11 30.89
N PHE A 160 -0.94 13.02 30.44
CA PHE A 160 -1.28 12.72 29.05
C PHE A 160 -0.77 13.80 28.08
N ARG A 161 -0.95 15.09 28.44
CA ARG A 161 -0.44 16.21 27.64
C ARG A 161 1.08 16.16 27.49
N ASN A 162 1.80 15.89 28.58
CA ASN A 162 3.26 15.77 28.54
C ASN A 162 3.70 14.57 27.71
N LYS A 163 3.03 13.41 27.82
CA LYS A 163 3.30 12.22 27.00
C LYS A 163 3.07 12.45 25.50
N ILE A 164 2.03 13.21 25.12
CA ILE A 164 1.83 13.61 23.71
C ILE A 164 2.91 14.60 23.27
N LYS A 165 3.25 15.58 24.10
CA LYS A 165 4.27 16.58 23.77
C LYS A 165 5.62 15.93 23.54
N THR A 166 6.02 14.95 24.36
CA THR A 166 7.27 14.20 24.17
C THR A 166 7.23 13.35 22.92
N LYS A 167 6.16 12.58 22.68
CA LYS A 167 6.00 11.80 21.44
C LYS A 167 6.02 12.68 20.18
N SER A 168 5.36 13.83 20.23
CA SER A 168 5.35 14.81 19.14
C SER A 168 6.74 15.40 18.90
N LYS A 169 7.47 15.78 19.97
CA LYS A 169 8.86 16.23 19.87
C LYS A 169 9.74 15.18 19.21
N ILE A 170 9.68 13.93 19.66
CA ILE A 170 10.46 12.82 19.07
C ILE A 170 10.08 12.63 17.60
N HIS A 171 8.78 12.61 17.27
CA HIS A 171 8.34 12.49 15.89
C HIS A 171 8.85 13.64 15.01
N ILE A 172 8.80 14.88 15.51
CA ILE A 172 9.31 16.05 14.80
C ILE A 172 10.82 15.95 14.61
N LEU A 173 11.56 15.54 15.63
CA LEU A 173 13.02 15.36 15.55
C LEU A 173 13.38 14.32 14.49
N ASN A 174 12.80 13.12 14.59
CA ASN A 174 13.08 12.02 13.67
C ASN A 174 12.67 12.36 12.23
N LYS A 175 11.54 13.07 12.05
CA LYS A 175 11.01 13.37 10.72
C LYS A 175 11.63 14.60 10.05
N TYR A 176 11.91 15.66 10.81
CA TYR A 176 12.35 16.94 10.26
C TYR A 176 13.82 17.25 10.52
N HIS A 177 14.44 16.70 11.56
CA HIS A 177 15.87 16.91 11.84
C HIS A 177 16.74 15.77 11.30
N ASP A 178 16.39 14.52 11.61
CA ASP A 178 17.30 13.40 11.34
C ASP A 178 17.12 12.82 9.93
N ASN A 179 15.90 12.90 9.38
CA ASN A 179 15.62 12.41 8.04
C ASN A 179 16.06 13.42 6.96
N SER A 180 17.29 13.26 6.45
CA SER A 180 17.86 14.05 5.35
C SER A 180 17.01 14.00 4.07
N ASP A 181 16.50 12.83 3.71
CA ASP A 181 15.68 12.64 2.50
C ASP A 181 14.38 13.42 2.56
N PHE A 182 13.68 13.36 3.69
CA PHE A 182 12.46 14.13 3.91
C PHE A 182 12.72 15.65 3.82
N ARG A 183 13.83 16.13 4.41
CA ARG A 183 14.22 17.55 4.30
C ARG A 183 14.50 17.94 2.85
N ASN A 184 15.20 17.10 2.09
CA ASN A 184 15.50 17.35 0.69
C ASN A 184 14.22 17.37 -0.16
N GLN A 185 13.31 16.41 0.05
CA GLN A 185 12.01 16.41 -0.61
C GLN A 185 11.18 17.66 -0.28
N LEU A 186 11.16 18.10 0.99
CA LEU A 186 10.45 19.31 1.41
C LEU A 186 11.06 20.56 0.75
N LYS A 187 12.39 20.67 0.71
CA LYS A 187 13.11 21.76 0.02
C LYS A 187 12.76 21.80 -1.47
N THR A 188 12.77 20.65 -2.15
CA THR A 188 12.44 20.56 -3.58
C THR A 188 10.99 20.95 -3.83
N LYS A 189 10.04 20.42 -3.06
CA LYS A 189 8.62 20.80 -3.15
C LYS A 189 8.41 22.30 -2.89
N SER A 190 9.11 22.86 -1.91
CA SER A 190 9.08 24.30 -1.62
C SER A 190 9.63 25.13 -2.77
N LYS A 191 10.78 24.76 -3.34
CA LYS A 191 11.36 25.42 -4.52
C LYS A 191 10.40 25.41 -5.71
N ILE A 192 9.80 24.25 -6.01
CA ILE A 192 8.80 24.12 -7.08
C ILE A 192 7.59 25.01 -6.80
N HIS A 193 7.08 25.00 -5.56
CA HIS A 193 5.96 25.86 -5.19
C HIS A 193 6.28 27.35 -5.35
N VAL A 194 7.46 27.78 -4.92
CA VAL A 194 7.90 29.18 -5.05
C VAL A 194 8.05 29.57 -6.52
N LEU A 195 8.67 28.73 -7.35
CA LEU A 195 8.77 28.93 -8.80
C LEU A 195 7.39 29.07 -9.43
N ASN A 196 6.49 28.13 -9.17
CA ASN A 196 5.16 28.13 -9.77
C ASN A 196 4.33 29.33 -9.31
N LYS A 197 4.36 29.66 -8.02
CA LYS A 197 3.55 30.74 -7.46
C LYS A 197 4.11 32.13 -7.75
N TYR A 198 5.42 32.33 -7.65
CA TYR A 198 6.03 33.66 -7.69
C TYR A 198 6.77 33.98 -8.99
N HIS A 199 7.24 32.99 -9.75
CA HIS A 199 7.96 33.24 -11.00
C HIS A 199 7.08 33.03 -12.22
N ASN A 200 6.40 31.87 -12.30
CA ASN A 200 5.66 31.45 -13.48
C ASN A 200 4.22 31.99 -13.53
N ASN A 201 3.59 32.23 -12.37
CA ASN A 201 2.24 32.78 -12.32
C ASN A 201 2.24 34.31 -12.46
N LEU A 202 2.12 34.79 -13.70
CA LEU A 202 2.10 36.22 -14.03
C LEU A 202 0.94 36.97 -13.34
N ASN A 203 -0.23 36.34 -13.24
CA ASN A 203 -1.41 36.93 -12.60
C ASN A 203 -1.18 37.18 -11.11
N PHE A 204 -0.65 36.17 -10.40
CA PHE A 204 -0.30 36.32 -8.98
C PHE A 204 0.74 37.43 -8.78
N ARG A 205 1.77 37.50 -9.63
CA ARG A 205 2.79 38.56 -9.57
C ARG A 205 2.18 39.94 -9.75
N ASN A 206 1.28 40.11 -10.71
CA ASN A 206 0.63 41.39 -10.98
C ASN A 206 -0.30 41.80 -9.83
N GLN A 207 -1.11 40.86 -9.30
CA GLN A 207 -1.95 41.10 -8.13
C GLN A 207 -1.14 41.45 -6.88
N TYR A 208 -0.07 40.71 -6.60
CA TYR A 208 0.82 40.97 -5.48
C TYR A 208 1.50 42.35 -5.60
N LYS A 209 1.99 42.70 -6.80
CA LYS A 209 2.54 44.04 -7.08
C LYS A 209 1.49 45.13 -6.88
N ALA A 210 0.27 44.95 -7.38
CA ALA A 210 -0.81 45.92 -7.22
C ALA A 210 -1.19 46.11 -5.74
N HIS A 211 -1.34 45.01 -5.00
CA HIS A 211 -1.64 45.04 -3.57
C HIS A 211 -0.52 45.70 -2.76
N SER A 212 0.74 45.35 -3.04
CA SER A 212 1.91 45.96 -2.40
C SER A 212 1.98 47.47 -2.67
N LYS A 213 1.79 47.89 -3.93
CA LYS A 213 1.70 49.32 -4.31
C LYS A 213 0.56 50.03 -3.57
N LYS A 214 -0.62 49.42 -3.49
CA LYS A 214 -1.78 49.98 -2.76
C LYS A 214 -1.47 50.16 -1.28
N ARG A 215 -0.86 49.17 -0.63
CA ARG A 215 -0.49 49.23 0.78
C ARG A 215 0.56 50.32 1.05
N VAL A 216 1.60 50.41 0.22
CA VAL A 216 2.65 51.44 0.34
C VAL A 216 2.06 52.83 0.10
N SER A 217 1.25 53.00 -0.95
CA SER A 217 0.58 54.27 -1.25
C SER A 217 -0.34 54.72 -0.12
N LYS A 218 -1.14 53.81 0.43
CA LYS A 218 -1.99 54.11 1.60
C LYS A 218 -1.15 54.58 2.78
N LYS A 219 -0.07 53.85 3.11
CA LYS A 219 0.82 54.18 4.24
C LYS A 219 1.50 55.54 4.05
N TYR A 220 1.94 55.85 2.84
CA TYR A 220 2.56 57.14 2.50
C TYR A 220 1.57 58.32 2.57
N LYS A 221 0.31 58.10 2.16
CA LYS A 221 -0.74 59.12 2.25
C LYS A 221 -1.21 59.36 3.68
N SER A 222 -1.33 58.30 4.48
CA SER A 222 -1.86 58.40 5.85
C SER A 222 -0.89 58.93 6.88
N ASP A 223 0.43 58.77 6.67
CA ASP A 223 1.45 59.07 7.67
C ASP A 223 2.43 60.16 7.18
N PRO A 224 2.34 61.39 7.74
CA PRO A 224 3.23 62.49 7.40
C PRO A 224 4.72 62.19 7.69
N MET A 225 5.03 61.43 8.74
CA MET A 225 6.41 61.12 9.12
C MET A 225 7.07 60.19 8.09
N ILE A 226 6.32 59.20 7.59
CA ILE A 226 6.78 58.32 6.50
C ILE A 226 7.00 59.11 5.22
N ARG A 227 6.15 60.10 4.94
CA ARG A 227 6.29 61.01 3.80
C ARG A 227 7.59 61.80 3.87
N MET A 228 7.84 62.45 5.00
CA MET A 228 9.05 63.23 5.25
C MET A 228 10.32 62.38 5.13
N LYS A 229 10.35 61.19 5.76
CA LYS A 229 11.49 60.25 5.62
C LYS A 229 11.73 59.81 4.17
N THR A 230 10.68 59.69 3.37
CA THR A 230 10.82 59.30 1.95
C THR A 230 11.40 60.45 1.13
N ILE A 231 10.95 61.69 1.37
CA ILE A 231 11.51 62.91 0.75
C ILE A 231 12.98 63.08 1.14
N GLU A 232 13.29 62.94 2.42
CA GLU A 232 14.66 63.04 2.93
C GLU A 232 15.59 62.00 2.30
N ARG A 233 15.14 60.74 2.17
CA ARG A 233 15.90 59.69 1.45
C ARG A 233 16.11 60.04 -0.01
N ALA A 234 15.10 60.58 -0.70
CA ALA A 234 15.21 61.00 -2.08
C ALA A 234 16.22 62.15 -2.23
N MET A 235 16.17 63.14 -1.35
CA MET A 235 17.11 64.27 -1.32
C MET A 235 18.53 63.81 -1.00
N ASN A 236 18.71 62.90 -0.03
CA ASN A 236 20.01 62.32 0.30
C ASN A 236 20.56 61.47 -0.84
N TRP A 237 19.70 60.70 -1.53
CA TRP A 237 20.10 59.98 -2.74
C TRP A 237 20.53 60.98 -3.82
N TYR A 238 19.79 62.07 -4.04
CA TYR A 238 20.16 63.09 -5.02
C TYR A 238 21.50 63.75 -4.66
N ARG A 239 21.69 64.21 -3.43
CA ARG A 239 22.96 64.78 -2.95
C ARG A 239 24.14 63.82 -3.15
N LYS A 240 23.97 62.52 -2.85
CA LYS A 240 25.03 61.50 -3.01
C LYS A 240 25.28 61.10 -4.47
N ASN A 241 24.26 61.13 -5.32
CA ASN A 241 24.34 60.64 -6.70
C ASN A 241 24.49 61.74 -7.75
N ASN A 242 24.24 62.99 -7.40
CA ASN A 242 24.26 64.14 -8.30
C ASN A 242 25.51 65.00 -8.10
N THR A 243 26.63 64.37 -7.75
CA THR A 243 27.95 65.01 -7.78
C THR A 243 28.41 65.16 -9.23
N LEU A 244 29.12 66.25 -9.53
CA LEU A 244 29.65 66.53 -10.87
C LEU A 244 30.46 65.35 -11.43
N MET A 245 31.27 64.72 -10.57
CA MET A 245 32.04 63.51 -10.90
C MET A 245 31.15 62.36 -11.38
N ARG A 246 30.05 62.08 -10.69
CA ARG A 246 29.17 60.96 -11.03
C ARG A 246 28.30 61.25 -12.25
N GLN A 247 27.90 62.51 -12.44
CA GLN A 247 27.28 62.96 -13.68
C GLN A 247 28.23 62.75 -14.86
N ASN A 248 29.50 63.09 -14.70
CA ASN A 248 30.53 62.87 -15.73
C ASN A 248 30.76 61.37 -16.00
N SER A 249 30.91 60.53 -14.96
CA SER A 249 31.01 59.07 -15.14
C SER A 249 29.78 58.48 -15.86
N ARG A 250 28.57 58.98 -15.55
CA ARG A 250 27.33 58.53 -16.22
C ARG A 250 27.29 58.98 -17.68
N ARG A 251 27.74 60.21 -17.99
CA ARG A 251 27.88 60.71 -19.36
C ARG A 251 28.86 59.85 -20.16
N LEU A 252 30.04 59.58 -19.62
CA LEU A 252 31.07 58.73 -20.23
C LEU A 252 30.54 57.31 -20.47
N TYR A 253 29.93 56.67 -19.47
CA TYR A 253 29.32 55.36 -19.63
C TYR A 253 28.28 55.32 -20.76
N ASN A 254 27.41 56.33 -20.83
CA ASN A 254 26.40 56.43 -21.87
C ASN A 254 27.02 56.66 -23.26
N GLN A 255 28.11 57.44 -23.37
CA GLN A 255 28.87 57.58 -24.61
C GLN A 255 29.48 56.24 -25.04
N CYS A 256 30.19 55.53 -24.14
CA CYS A 256 30.75 54.21 -24.42
C CYS A 256 29.68 53.22 -24.88
N LYS A 257 28.52 53.21 -24.22
CA LYS A 257 27.38 52.36 -24.61
C LYS A 257 26.85 52.68 -26.01
N ARG A 258 26.77 53.96 -26.39
CA ARG A 258 26.36 54.37 -27.75
C ARG A 258 27.38 53.93 -28.80
N ILE A 259 28.67 54.11 -28.52
CA ILE A 259 29.77 53.68 -29.40
C ILE A 259 29.71 52.16 -29.61
N LEU A 260 29.58 51.38 -28.52
CA LEU A 260 29.47 49.92 -28.59
C LEU A 260 28.25 49.47 -29.40
N LYS A 261 27.10 50.12 -29.21
CA LYS A 261 25.89 49.83 -30.00
C LYS A 261 26.12 50.09 -31.50
N LYS A 262 26.79 51.19 -31.85
CA LYS A 262 27.14 51.53 -33.24
C LYS A 262 28.11 50.51 -33.84
N TYR A 263 29.15 50.12 -33.10
CA TYR A 263 30.11 49.09 -33.52
C TYR A 263 29.42 47.74 -33.78
N ASN A 264 28.57 47.28 -32.86
CA ASN A 264 27.84 46.03 -33.02
C ASN A 264 26.86 46.07 -34.21
N ALA A 265 26.19 47.21 -34.46
CA ALA A 265 25.35 47.36 -35.64
C ALA A 265 26.17 47.20 -36.94
N ILE A 266 27.33 47.85 -37.02
CA ILE A 266 28.24 47.76 -38.18
C ILE A 266 28.75 46.32 -38.38
N GLN A 267 29.13 45.63 -37.31
CA GLN A 267 29.56 44.23 -37.36
C GLN A 267 28.43 43.30 -37.84
N ASN A 268 27.21 43.50 -37.35
CA ASN A 268 26.06 42.69 -37.74
C ASN A 268 25.66 42.90 -39.22
N HIS A 269 25.86 44.10 -39.78
CA HIS A 269 25.62 44.35 -41.21
C HIS A 269 26.57 43.57 -42.13
N LYS A 270 27.83 43.32 -41.74
CA LYS A 270 28.78 42.54 -42.55
C LYS A 270 28.40 41.06 -42.68
N CYS A 271 27.65 40.53 -41.72
CA CYS A 271 27.20 39.13 -41.73
C CYS A 271 26.13 38.85 -42.80
N ILE A 272 25.19 39.79 -42.99
CA ILE A 272 24.06 39.66 -43.93
C ILE A 272 24.56 39.51 -45.39
N PHE A 273 25.58 40.28 -45.78
CA PHE A 273 26.14 40.19 -47.14
C PHE A 273 26.92 38.89 -47.38
N LYS A 274 27.64 38.37 -46.38
CA LYS A 274 28.33 37.07 -46.49
C LYS A 274 27.35 35.90 -46.66
N HIS A 275 26.24 35.90 -45.92
CA HIS A 275 25.23 34.84 -46.02
C HIS A 275 24.51 34.84 -47.37
N ARG A 276 24.25 36.03 -47.95
CA ARG A 276 23.64 36.14 -49.28
C ARG A 276 24.52 35.53 -50.38
N ASN A 277 25.82 35.80 -50.36
CA ASN A 277 26.74 35.23 -51.36
C ASN A 277 26.88 33.70 -51.22
N LEU A 278 26.96 33.18 -50.00
CA LEU A 278 26.96 31.73 -49.74
C LEU A 278 25.67 31.06 -50.24
N TYR A 279 24.52 31.69 -50.00
CA TYR A 279 23.23 31.19 -50.49
C TYR A 279 23.17 31.14 -52.02
N MET A 280 23.55 32.22 -52.69
CA MET A 280 23.53 32.27 -54.17
C MET A 280 24.50 31.25 -54.79
N ASN A 281 25.68 31.05 -54.20
CA ASN A 281 26.63 30.04 -54.67
C ASN A 281 26.08 28.61 -54.52
N ASN A 282 25.44 28.30 -53.40
CA ASN A 282 24.82 27.00 -53.17
C ASN A 282 23.65 26.75 -54.14
N LEU A 283 22.87 27.79 -54.44
CA LEU A 283 21.74 27.71 -55.37
C LEU A 283 22.21 27.47 -56.82
N ASN A 284 23.30 28.12 -57.23
CA ASN A 284 23.92 27.87 -58.54
C ASN A 284 24.50 26.46 -58.63
N ARG A 285 25.16 25.98 -57.57
CA ARG A 285 25.65 24.59 -57.51
C ARG A 285 24.51 23.58 -57.57
N PHE A 286 23.40 23.85 -56.87
CA PHE A 286 22.20 23.01 -56.94
C PHE A 286 21.66 22.95 -58.38
N ARG A 287 21.50 24.11 -59.04
CA ARG A 287 21.04 24.18 -60.44
C ARG A 287 21.94 23.39 -61.39
N GLN A 288 23.26 23.44 -61.20
CA GLN A 288 24.20 22.66 -62.01
C GLN A 288 24.02 21.16 -61.81
N ILE A 289 23.88 20.71 -60.55
CA ILE A 289 23.69 19.28 -60.23
C ILE A 289 22.35 18.76 -60.76
N THR A 290 21.30 19.59 -60.78
CA THR A 290 19.97 19.18 -61.24
C THR A 290 19.76 19.28 -62.75
N LYS A 291 20.73 19.83 -63.51
CA LYS A 291 20.61 19.93 -64.99
C LYS A 291 20.56 18.57 -65.67
N GLU A 292 21.21 17.55 -65.11
CA GLU A 292 21.32 16.22 -65.69
C GLU A 292 20.09 15.33 -65.42
N GLY A 293 19.10 15.79 -64.64
CA GLY A 293 17.90 14.99 -64.35
C GLY A 293 18.18 13.76 -63.45
N PRO A 294 17.14 13.05 -63.00
CA PRO A 294 17.29 11.87 -62.14
C PRO A 294 17.49 10.59 -62.98
N ASP A 295 18.74 10.28 -63.32
CA ASP A 295 19.08 9.12 -64.15
C ASP A 295 19.12 7.77 -63.39
N TYR A 296 19.00 7.79 -62.05
CA TYR A 296 19.26 6.61 -61.22
C TYR A 296 17.99 6.10 -60.56
N VAL A 297 17.57 4.89 -60.90
CA VAL A 297 16.39 4.26 -60.29
C VAL A 297 16.82 3.40 -59.10
N CYS A 298 16.23 3.64 -57.93
CA CYS A 298 16.47 2.82 -56.76
C CYS A 298 15.88 1.41 -56.95
N ILE A 299 16.68 0.37 -56.76
CA ILE A 299 16.23 -1.02 -56.89
C ILE A 299 15.19 -1.43 -55.84
N SER A 300 15.21 -0.78 -54.68
CA SER A 300 14.35 -1.10 -53.54
C SER A 300 12.99 -0.39 -53.60
N CYS A 301 12.97 0.92 -53.85
CA CYS A 301 11.74 1.72 -53.87
C CYS A 301 11.35 2.25 -55.26
N ARG A 302 12.09 1.90 -56.31
CA ARG A 302 11.82 2.26 -57.73
C ARG A 302 11.70 3.76 -58.04
N LEU A 303 12.06 4.64 -57.10
CA LEU A 303 12.11 6.09 -57.34
C LEU A 303 13.32 6.46 -58.20
N ALA A 304 13.11 7.34 -59.18
CA ALA A 304 14.17 8.02 -59.92
C ALA A 304 14.82 9.10 -59.04
N LEU A 305 16.15 9.08 -58.98
CA LEU A 305 16.95 9.86 -58.03
C LEU A 305 18.21 10.40 -58.73
N PHE A 306 18.78 11.46 -58.15
CA PHE A 306 20.04 12.02 -58.64
C PHE A 306 21.24 11.19 -58.15
N ARG A 307 22.38 11.31 -58.85
CA ARG A 307 23.63 10.60 -58.52
C ARG A 307 24.05 10.71 -57.06
N ASN A 308 23.81 11.87 -56.44
CA ASN A 308 24.17 12.15 -55.04
C ASN A 308 23.23 11.50 -54.01
N GLN A 309 22.08 10.98 -54.43
CA GLN A 309 21.07 10.33 -53.58
C GLN A 309 21.13 8.80 -53.64
N VAL A 310 21.88 8.24 -54.59
CA VAL A 310 22.04 6.80 -54.77
C VAL A 310 23.47 6.33 -54.48
N ILE A 311 23.60 5.05 -54.15
CA ILE A 311 24.87 4.34 -53.94
C ILE A 311 24.83 3.07 -54.80
N PRO A 312 25.97 2.60 -55.37
CA PRO A 312 26.01 1.32 -56.04
C PRO A 312 25.58 0.21 -55.07
N PHE A 313 24.64 -0.62 -55.49
CA PHE A 313 24.19 -1.76 -54.73
C PHE A 313 25.17 -2.92 -54.92
N VAL A 314 25.85 -3.32 -53.85
CA VAL A 314 26.77 -4.46 -53.81
C VAL A 314 26.24 -5.44 -52.78
N GLU A 315 25.82 -6.61 -53.24
CA GLU A 315 25.08 -7.62 -52.46
C GLU A 315 25.78 -8.01 -51.16
N GLU A 316 27.09 -8.30 -51.25
CA GLU A 316 27.93 -8.69 -50.12
C GLU A 316 27.89 -7.68 -48.97
N LYS A 317 27.67 -6.38 -49.27
CA LYS A 317 27.61 -5.34 -48.24
C LYS A 317 26.30 -5.36 -47.44
N TYR A 318 25.25 -5.97 -47.99
CA TYR A 318 23.90 -5.96 -47.43
C TYR A 318 23.45 -7.33 -46.89
N ILE A 319 23.99 -8.45 -47.39
CA ILE A 319 23.71 -9.78 -46.84
C ILE A 319 24.66 -10.06 -45.65
N LYS A 320 24.12 -10.00 -44.43
CA LYS A 320 24.84 -10.36 -43.19
C LYS A 320 24.20 -11.58 -42.53
N GLN A 321 25.00 -12.44 -41.90
CA GLN A 321 24.54 -13.70 -41.27
C GLN A 321 23.38 -13.48 -40.27
N THR A 322 23.38 -12.38 -39.52
CA THR A 322 22.41 -12.08 -38.45
C THR A 322 21.15 -11.30 -38.88
N MET A 323 20.77 -11.29 -40.16
CA MET A 323 19.52 -10.64 -40.62
C MET A 323 18.35 -11.63 -40.64
N SER A 324 17.11 -11.12 -40.48
CA SER A 324 15.91 -11.95 -40.59
C SER A 324 15.73 -12.49 -42.00
N ASP A 325 15.17 -13.69 -42.12
CA ASP A 325 15.02 -14.40 -43.39
C ASP A 325 14.12 -13.65 -44.37
N GLU A 326 13.16 -12.87 -43.88
CA GLU A 326 12.30 -12.02 -44.70
C GLU A 326 13.08 -10.90 -45.41
N ILE A 327 13.99 -10.22 -44.69
CA ILE A 327 14.81 -9.16 -45.27
C ILE A 327 15.83 -9.77 -46.23
N LYS A 328 16.41 -10.93 -45.90
CA LYS A 328 17.30 -11.67 -46.81
C LYS A 328 16.59 -12.04 -48.12
N LYS A 329 15.39 -12.62 -48.05
CA LYS A 329 14.55 -12.93 -49.22
C LYS A 329 14.21 -11.68 -50.03
N HIS A 330 13.90 -10.57 -49.37
CA HIS A 330 13.59 -9.30 -50.06
C HIS A 330 14.80 -8.70 -50.79
N ILE A 331 16.00 -8.83 -50.21
CA ILE A 331 17.24 -8.40 -50.87
C ILE A 331 17.56 -9.32 -52.05
N GLN A 332 17.38 -10.63 -51.89
CA GLN A 332 17.57 -11.61 -52.96
C GLN A 332 16.57 -11.46 -54.11
N SER A 333 15.34 -10.98 -53.86
CA SER A 333 14.37 -10.74 -54.93
C SER A 333 14.77 -9.60 -55.88
N TYR A 334 15.68 -8.71 -55.47
CA TYR A 334 16.29 -7.72 -56.34
C TYR A 334 17.25 -8.32 -57.38
N PHE A 335 17.59 -9.60 -57.25
CA PHE A 335 18.47 -10.32 -58.16
C PHE A 335 17.73 -10.85 -59.40
N MET A 336 16.48 -11.29 -59.23
CA MET A 336 15.65 -11.88 -60.29
C MET A 336 15.28 -10.89 -61.42
N TYR A 337 15.50 -9.60 -61.19
CA TYR A 337 15.32 -8.53 -62.17
C TYR A 337 16.68 -7.94 -62.56
N SER A 338 17.45 -8.62 -63.41
CA SER A 338 18.36 -7.94 -64.33
C SER A 338 18.98 -8.89 -65.36
N SER A 339 18.71 -8.58 -66.62
CA SER A 339 19.59 -8.83 -67.74
C SER A 339 21.01 -8.30 -67.46
N SER A 340 22.00 -9.02 -67.97
CA SER A 340 23.42 -8.81 -67.76
C SER A 340 23.88 -7.42 -68.22
N ARG A 341 24.45 -6.63 -67.28
CA ARG A 341 25.43 -5.51 -67.45
C ARG A 341 25.09 -4.11 -66.90
N GLU A 342 23.92 -3.86 -66.32
CA GLU A 342 23.66 -2.55 -65.69
C GLU A 342 24.02 -2.50 -64.19
N LEU A 343 24.78 -1.49 -63.78
CA LEU A 343 25.08 -1.21 -62.36
C LEU A 343 23.77 -0.92 -61.61
N LYS A 344 23.49 -1.71 -60.56
CA LYS A 344 22.31 -1.53 -59.72
C LYS A 344 22.53 -0.41 -58.71
N TRP A 345 21.52 0.41 -58.50
CA TRP A 345 21.57 1.56 -57.59
C TRP A 345 20.56 1.42 -56.46
N ILE A 346 20.94 1.80 -55.24
CA ILE A 346 20.04 1.85 -54.09
C ILE A 346 20.04 3.26 -53.48
N CYS A 347 18.86 3.76 -53.14
CA CYS A 347 18.71 5.05 -52.49
C CYS A 347 19.38 5.05 -51.11
N LYS A 348 20.02 6.15 -50.71
CA LYS A 348 20.67 6.28 -49.39
C LYS A 348 19.73 5.90 -48.24
N SER A 349 18.49 6.39 -48.28
CA SER A 349 17.47 6.08 -47.27
C SER A 349 17.12 4.59 -47.19
N CYS A 350 17.06 3.92 -48.35
CA CYS A 350 16.74 2.50 -48.49
C CYS A 350 17.91 1.66 -47.95
N SER A 351 19.14 2.01 -48.35
CA SER A 351 20.38 1.43 -47.83
C SER A 351 20.47 1.56 -46.30
N ASP A 352 20.13 2.72 -45.74
CA ASP A 352 20.21 2.96 -44.31
C ASP A 352 19.17 2.15 -43.52
N LYS A 353 17.95 1.98 -44.06
CA LYS A 353 16.93 1.09 -43.47
C LYS A 353 17.41 -0.36 -43.44
N ILE A 354 17.96 -0.86 -44.55
CA ILE A 354 18.50 -2.23 -44.60
C ILE A 354 19.65 -2.40 -43.60
N LYS A 355 20.59 -1.46 -43.52
CA LYS A 355 21.69 -1.49 -42.54
C LYS A 355 21.20 -1.49 -41.10
N LYS A 356 20.07 -0.82 -40.82
CA LYS A 356 19.38 -0.81 -39.53
C LYS A 356 18.46 -2.01 -39.30
N ARG A 357 18.47 -3.01 -40.19
CA ARG A 357 17.62 -4.22 -40.13
C ARG A 357 16.12 -3.91 -40.17
N GLN A 358 15.75 -2.85 -40.86
CA GLN A 358 14.36 -2.45 -41.08
C GLN A 358 13.99 -2.64 -42.55
N MET A 359 12.75 -3.04 -42.82
CA MET A 359 12.26 -3.16 -44.18
C MET A 359 12.18 -1.77 -44.83
N PRO A 360 12.75 -1.58 -46.03
CA PRO A 360 12.49 -0.39 -46.82
C PRO A 360 10.98 -0.24 -47.04
N SER A 361 10.50 1.00 -47.00
CA SER A 361 9.10 1.31 -47.32
C SER A 361 8.84 0.89 -48.77
N ARG A 362 7.88 -0.03 -48.98
CA ARG A 362 7.47 -0.49 -50.31
C ARG A 362 7.02 0.72 -51.14
N ALA A 363 7.37 0.70 -52.41
CA ALA A 363 6.71 1.50 -53.43
C ALA A 363 5.56 0.70 -54.04
#